data_AF-A0A371GTI9-F1
#
_entry.id   AF-A0A371GTI9-F1
#
_cell.length_a   1.000
_cell.length_b   1.000
_cell.length_c   1.000
_cell.angle_alpha   90.00
_cell.angle_beta   90.00
_cell.angle_gamma   90.00
#
_symmetry.space_group_name_H-M   'P 1'
#
loop_
_entity.id
_entity.type
_entity.pdbx_description
1 polymer ?
#
loop_
_entity_poly.entity_id
_entity_poly.type
_entity_poly.pdbx_seq_one_letter_code
_entity_poly.pdbx_strand_id
1 'polypeptide(L)'
;MKSIMRRRFVSSHYHKDLHRKLQCLTQGSMSVQDYYKEMKIVTIRANVEEDRGATMIRFIGCLKIEIAEVLELQHYIEIKDLQLKSKSSSKFVSSSRSSWRSNWKNNIIVTNPKEDVIPKYSNSHPKGKINIDASYRSCDIKCFRCQGIGHIAFQCPNK
;
A
#
# COMPACT_ATOMS: atom_id res chain seq x y z
N MET A 1 -33.28 39.07 7.19
CA MET A 1 -32.31 38.99 8.31
C MET A 1 -31.26 37.87 8.16
N LYS A 2 -31.64 36.61 7.88
CA LYS A 2 -30.68 35.47 7.78
C LYS A 2 -29.51 35.68 6.81
N SER A 3 -29.76 36.23 5.61
CA SER A 3 -28.71 36.52 4.61
C SER A 3 -27.73 37.61 5.07
N ILE A 4 -28.23 38.66 5.72
CA ILE A 4 -27.44 39.78 6.26
C ILE A 4 -26.52 39.27 7.39
N MET A 5 -27.06 38.45 8.29
CA MET A 5 -26.26 37.85 9.38
C MET A 5 -25.18 36.92 8.83
N ARG A 6 -25.50 36.06 7.84
CA ARG A 6 -24.47 35.21 7.21
C ARG A 6 -23.36 36.03 6.56
N ARG A 7 -23.70 37.08 5.81
CA ARG A 7 -22.69 37.95 5.16
C ARG A 7 -21.78 38.66 6.18
N ARG A 8 -22.28 38.97 7.38
CA ARG A 8 -21.50 39.65 8.43
C ARG A 8 -20.66 38.68 9.28
N PHE A 9 -21.16 37.48 9.56
CA PHE A 9 -20.55 36.56 10.54
C PHE A 9 -19.91 35.30 9.94
N VAL A 10 -20.22 34.97 8.68
CA VAL A 10 -19.63 33.82 7.99
C VAL A 10 -18.65 34.32 6.95
N SER A 11 -17.41 33.83 7.04
CA SER A 11 -16.38 34.15 6.07
C SER A 11 -16.78 33.76 4.64
N SER A 12 -16.36 34.56 3.65
CA SER A 12 -16.66 34.31 2.23
C SER A 12 -16.07 33.00 1.71
N HIS A 13 -14.99 32.49 2.32
CA HIS A 13 -14.36 31.21 1.97
C HIS A 13 -14.92 30.01 2.74
N TYR A 14 -15.78 30.20 3.74
CA TYR A 14 -16.25 29.14 4.64
C TYR A 14 -16.78 27.90 3.89
N HIS A 15 -17.66 28.10 2.92
CA HIS A 15 -18.22 26.98 2.14
C HIS A 15 -17.16 26.29 1.27
N LYS A 16 -16.26 27.06 0.65
CA LYS A 16 -15.16 26.51 -0.16
C LYS A 16 -14.23 25.64 0.71
N ASP A 17 -13.92 26.11 1.91
CA ASP A 17 -13.07 25.37 2.85
C ASP A 17 -13.73 24.09 3.35
N LEU A 18 -15.05 24.09 3.56
CA LEU A 18 -15.79 22.88 3.90
C LEU A 18 -15.76 21.84 2.79
N HIS A 19 -15.98 22.26 1.53
CA HIS A 19 -15.88 21.35 0.39
C HIS A 19 -14.46 20.82 0.22
N ARG A 20 -13.45 21.68 0.37
CA ARG A 20 -12.04 21.27 0.33
C ARG A 20 -11.73 20.29 1.45
N LYS A 21 -12.20 20.56 2.68
CA LYS A 21 -12.06 19.64 3.81
C LYS A 21 -12.70 18.30 3.52
N LEU A 22 -13.88 18.27 2.89
CA LEU A 22 -14.55 17.02 2.51
C LEU A 22 -13.75 16.23 1.47
N GLN A 23 -13.24 16.92 0.44
CA GLN A 23 -12.47 16.31 -0.64
C GLN A 23 -11.12 15.77 -0.18
N CYS A 24 -10.47 16.44 0.75
CA CYS A 24 -9.16 16.03 1.28
C CYS A 24 -9.25 15.17 2.54
N LEU A 25 -10.47 14.82 3.01
CA LEU A 25 -10.63 14.04 4.23
C LEU A 25 -10.18 12.60 3.99
N THR A 26 -9.16 12.17 4.73
CA THR A 26 -8.65 10.79 4.73
C THR A 26 -8.61 10.26 6.16
N GLN A 27 -8.55 8.94 6.34
CA GLN A 27 -8.46 8.33 7.67
C GLN A 27 -7.21 8.80 8.42
N GLY A 28 -6.06 8.94 7.74
CA GLY A 28 -4.81 9.37 8.36
C GLY A 28 -4.43 8.53 9.58
N SER A 29 -4.17 9.18 10.72
CA SER A 29 -3.90 8.53 12.00
C SER A 29 -5.17 8.18 12.80
N MET A 30 -6.36 8.58 12.34
CA MET A 30 -7.62 8.39 13.05
C MET A 30 -8.07 6.93 13.05
N SER A 31 -8.87 6.58 14.06
CA SER A 31 -9.64 5.35 14.02
C SER A 31 -10.65 5.41 12.86
N VAL A 32 -11.03 4.26 12.31
CA VAL A 32 -12.05 4.19 11.23
C VAL A 32 -13.38 4.80 11.69
N GLN A 33 -13.72 4.64 12.98
CA GLN A 33 -14.94 5.18 13.55
C GLN A 33 -14.91 6.71 13.64
N ASP A 34 -13.78 7.31 14.04
CA ASP A 34 -13.68 8.76 14.14
C ASP A 34 -13.58 9.40 12.76
N TYR A 35 -12.90 8.75 11.82
CA TYR A 35 -12.91 9.14 10.42
C TYR A 35 -14.35 9.20 9.86
N TYR A 36 -15.15 8.15 10.09
CA TYR A 36 -16.55 8.15 9.65
C TYR A 36 -17.38 9.28 10.27
N LYS A 37 -17.21 9.54 11.58
CA LYS A 37 -17.91 10.66 12.24
C LYS A 37 -17.53 11.99 11.61
N GLU A 38 -16.24 12.22 11.39
CA GLU A 38 -15.75 13.46 10.78
C GLU A 38 -16.29 13.61 9.35
N MET A 39 -16.30 12.54 8.56
CA MET A 39 -16.88 12.53 7.22
C MET A 39 -18.35 12.96 7.25
N LYS A 40 -19.17 12.40 8.15
CA LYS A 40 -20.58 12.80 8.31
C LYS A 40 -20.71 14.27 8.71
N ILE A 41 -19.92 14.73 9.67
CA ILE A 41 -19.96 16.11 10.15
C ILE A 41 -19.63 17.09 9.02
N VAL A 42 -18.56 16.83 8.27
CA VAL A 42 -18.14 17.70 7.18
C VAL A 42 -19.15 17.69 6.04
N THR A 43 -19.71 16.53 5.70
CA THR A 43 -20.77 16.39 4.68
C THR A 43 -22.01 17.22 5.03
N ILE A 44 -22.51 17.09 6.27
CA ILE A 44 -23.67 17.85 6.77
C ILE A 44 -23.37 19.36 6.77
N ARG A 45 -22.18 19.77 7.24
CA ARG A 45 -21.78 21.19 7.26
C ARG A 45 -21.62 21.79 5.87
N ALA A 46 -21.09 21.00 4.93
CA ALA A 46 -20.96 21.39 3.53
C ALA A 46 -22.30 21.39 2.78
N ASN A 47 -23.37 20.90 3.39
CA ASN A 47 -24.69 20.73 2.78
C ASN A 47 -24.59 19.93 1.46
N VAL A 48 -23.80 18.86 1.50
CA VAL A 48 -23.65 17.93 0.38
C VAL A 48 -24.56 16.74 0.64
N GLU A 49 -25.46 16.47 -0.29
CA GLU A 49 -26.23 15.23 -0.31
C GLU A 49 -25.54 14.23 -1.25
N GLU A 50 -25.30 13.03 -0.75
CA GLU A 50 -24.69 11.95 -1.49
C GLU A 50 -25.65 10.77 -1.53
N ASP A 51 -25.69 10.08 -2.66
CA ASP A 51 -26.32 8.78 -2.71
C ASP A 51 -25.57 7.79 -1.80
N ARG A 52 -26.30 6.79 -1.31
CA ARG A 52 -25.75 5.73 -0.46
C ARG A 52 -24.52 5.07 -1.08
N GLY A 53 -24.54 4.77 -2.38
CA GLY A 53 -23.39 4.21 -3.09
C GLY A 53 -22.20 5.17 -3.13
N ALA A 54 -22.45 6.45 -3.41
CA ALA A 54 -21.40 7.47 -3.43
C ALA A 54 -20.72 7.66 -2.07
N THR A 55 -21.50 7.70 -0.98
CA THR A 55 -20.95 7.77 0.38
C THR A 55 -20.13 6.54 0.73
N MET A 56 -20.55 5.35 0.29
CA MET A 56 -19.81 4.10 0.51
C MET A 56 -18.48 4.08 -0.24
N ILE A 57 -18.48 4.47 -1.51
CA ILE A 57 -17.27 4.57 -2.33
C ILE A 57 -16.30 5.59 -1.72
N ARG A 58 -16.80 6.78 -1.34
CA ARG A 58 -15.98 7.80 -0.67
C ARG A 58 -15.38 7.26 0.63
N PHE A 59 -16.20 6.59 1.44
CA PHE A 59 -15.74 6.03 2.70
C PHE A 59 -14.56 5.08 2.47
N ILE A 60 -14.69 4.12 1.56
CA ILE A 60 -13.62 3.14 1.27
C ILE A 60 -12.39 3.82 0.67
N GLY A 61 -12.56 4.68 -0.34
CA GLY A 61 -11.44 5.30 -1.05
C GLY A 61 -10.59 6.25 -0.18
N CYS A 62 -11.14 6.70 0.94
CA CYS A 62 -10.45 7.58 1.89
C CYS A 62 -9.94 6.84 3.14
N LEU A 63 -10.18 5.52 3.26
CA LEU A 63 -9.55 4.69 4.29
C LEU A 63 -8.06 4.46 3.98
N LYS A 64 -7.33 3.96 4.98
CA LYS A 64 -5.99 3.41 4.74
C LYS A 64 -6.06 2.31 3.68
N ILE A 65 -5.13 2.34 2.73
CA ILE A 65 -5.07 1.39 1.60
C ILE A 65 -5.14 -0.07 2.05
N GLU A 66 -4.41 -0.43 3.12
CA GLU A 66 -4.39 -1.77 3.72
C GLU A 66 -5.80 -2.27 4.15
N ILE A 67 -6.69 -1.34 4.52
CA ILE A 67 -8.08 -1.64 4.92
C ILE A 67 -8.99 -1.61 3.69
N ALA A 68 -8.81 -0.62 2.81
CA ALA A 68 -9.61 -0.42 1.62
C ALA A 68 -9.55 -1.64 0.68
N GLU A 69 -8.34 -2.15 0.40
CA GLU A 69 -8.14 -3.34 -0.45
C GLU A 69 -8.91 -4.57 0.09
N VAL A 70 -8.92 -4.77 1.40
CA VAL A 70 -9.64 -5.88 2.03
C VAL A 70 -11.15 -5.69 1.93
N LEU A 71 -11.65 -4.46 2.00
CA LEU A 71 -13.07 -4.16 1.91
C LEU A 71 -13.61 -4.26 0.49
N GLU A 72 -12.84 -3.84 -0.52
CA GLU A 72 -13.23 -3.94 -1.94
C GLU A 72 -13.50 -5.38 -2.38
N LEU A 73 -12.80 -6.34 -1.78
CA LEU A 73 -12.97 -7.77 -2.05
C LEU A 73 -14.16 -8.40 -1.33
N GLN A 74 -14.77 -7.69 -0.37
CA GLN A 74 -15.86 -8.23 0.44
C GLN A 74 -17.21 -7.74 -0.06
N HIS A 75 -18.22 -8.60 0.02
CA HIS A 75 -19.60 -8.17 -0.21
C HIS A 75 -20.10 -7.30 0.95
N TYR A 76 -20.54 -6.08 0.69
CA TYR A 76 -21.16 -5.18 1.66
C TYR A 76 -22.35 -4.48 1.03
N ILE A 77 -23.41 -4.26 1.80
CA ILE A 77 -24.61 -3.58 1.31
C ILE A 77 -24.70 -2.21 1.96
N GLU A 78 -24.37 -2.09 3.26
CA GLU A 78 -24.46 -0.84 4.01
C GLU A 78 -23.11 -0.32 4.50
N ILE A 79 -23.06 0.99 4.76
CA ILE A 79 -21.96 1.61 5.51
C ILE A 79 -21.76 0.95 6.88
N LYS A 80 -22.84 0.49 7.53
CA LYS A 80 -22.74 -0.21 8.81
C LYS A 80 -21.89 -1.48 8.70
N ASP A 81 -22.04 -2.22 7.60
CA ASP A 81 -21.22 -3.40 7.31
C ASP A 81 -19.76 -3.00 7.10
N LEU A 82 -19.52 -1.92 6.35
CA LEU A 82 -18.17 -1.38 6.12
C LEU A 82 -17.48 -0.96 7.42
N GLN A 83 -18.21 -0.37 8.37
CA GLN A 83 -17.65 0.01 9.68
C GLN A 83 -17.31 -1.20 10.55
N LEU A 84 -18.09 -2.28 10.49
CA LEU A 84 -17.82 -3.50 11.24
C LEU A 84 -16.63 -4.26 10.64
N LYS A 85 -16.62 -4.42 9.32
CA LYS A 85 -15.56 -5.13 8.59
C LYS A 85 -14.23 -4.41 8.67
N SER A 86 -14.21 -3.08 8.55
CA SER A 86 -12.99 -2.27 8.67
C SER A 86 -12.32 -2.39 10.05
N LYS A 87 -13.11 -2.50 11.13
CA LYS A 87 -12.58 -2.72 12.49
C LYS A 87 -11.85 -4.05 12.60
N SER A 88 -12.38 -5.11 11.99
CA SER A 88 -11.73 -6.41 11.95
C SER A 88 -10.45 -6.36 11.11
N SER A 89 -10.51 -5.82 9.90
CA SER A 89 -9.35 -5.68 9.01
C SER A 89 -8.22 -4.87 9.64
N SER A 90 -8.54 -3.77 10.32
CA SER A 90 -7.55 -2.94 11.02
C SER A 90 -6.77 -3.72 12.10
N LYS A 91 -7.41 -4.69 12.78
CA LYS A 91 -6.74 -5.54 13.78
C LYS A 91 -5.80 -6.53 13.11
N PHE A 92 -6.26 -7.20 12.05
CA PHE A 92 -5.43 -8.14 11.28
C PHE A 92 -4.19 -7.47 10.70
N VAL A 93 -4.35 -6.31 10.07
CA VAL A 93 -3.23 -5.54 9.50
C VAL A 93 -2.22 -5.13 10.58
N SER A 94 -2.68 -4.71 11.76
CA SER A 94 -1.80 -4.35 12.87
C SER A 94 -1.02 -5.56 13.40
N SER A 95 -1.67 -6.72 13.53
CA SER A 95 -1.05 -7.99 13.97
C SER A 95 -0.05 -8.53 12.95
N SER A 96 -0.36 -8.46 11.65
CA SER A 96 0.56 -8.85 10.58
C SER A 96 1.84 -8.01 10.60
N ARG A 97 1.75 -6.69 10.84
CA ARG A 97 2.94 -5.83 10.92
C ARG A 97 3.85 -6.17 12.10
N SER A 98 3.32 -6.65 13.23
CA SER A 98 4.14 -7.09 14.37
C SER A 98 4.89 -8.40 14.10
N SER A 99 4.28 -9.34 13.38
CA SER A 99 4.90 -10.64 13.07
C SER A 99 6.03 -10.52 12.05
N TRP A 100 5.96 -9.57 11.12
CA TRP A 100 7.00 -9.38 10.10
C TRP A 100 8.21 -8.59 10.61
N ARG A 101 8.02 -7.70 11.60
CA ARG A 101 9.11 -6.89 12.18
C ARG A 101 10.02 -7.67 13.13
N SER A 102 9.60 -8.80 13.68
CA SER A 102 10.44 -9.60 14.57
C SER A 102 11.57 -10.35 13.84
N ASN A 103 11.45 -10.58 12.52
CA ASN A 103 12.44 -11.35 11.75
C ASN A 103 13.51 -10.49 11.04
N TRP A 104 13.39 -9.16 11.01
CA TRP A 104 14.35 -8.30 10.29
C TRP A 104 15.64 -7.99 11.07
N LYS A 105 15.68 -8.20 12.39
CA LYS A 105 16.80 -7.76 13.23
C LYS A 105 18.07 -8.63 13.17
N ASN A 106 18.08 -9.73 12.42
CA ASN A 106 19.18 -10.71 12.51
C ASN A 106 20.23 -10.66 11.38
N ASN A 107 20.18 -9.73 10.43
CA ASN A 107 21.18 -9.68 9.34
C ASN A 107 21.65 -8.27 8.96
N ILE A 108 22.05 -7.45 9.95
CA ILE A 108 22.91 -6.29 9.67
C ILE A 108 24.32 -6.64 10.14
N ILE A 109 25.00 -7.47 9.34
CA ILE A 109 26.47 -7.56 9.40
C ILE A 109 26.99 -6.32 8.68
N VAL A 110 27.53 -5.41 9.47
CA VAL A 110 28.26 -4.24 9.02
C VAL A 110 29.53 -4.72 8.32
N THR A 111 29.62 -4.53 7.01
CA THR A 111 30.90 -4.54 6.29
C THR A 111 31.10 -3.19 5.63
N ASN A 112 32.07 -2.44 6.17
CA ASN A 112 32.56 -1.16 5.67
C ASN A 112 32.91 -1.21 4.17
N PRO A 113 32.63 -0.15 3.38
CA PRO A 113 33.20 0.00 2.05
C PRO A 113 34.57 0.69 2.14
N LYS A 114 35.60 0.10 1.54
CA LYS A 114 36.80 0.82 1.10
C LYS A 114 36.91 0.68 -0.42
N GLU A 115 37.10 1.82 -1.05
CA GLU A 115 37.30 2.05 -2.48
C GLU A 115 38.60 1.37 -2.96
N ASP A 116 38.61 0.85 -4.19
CA ASP A 116 39.41 1.41 -5.31
C ASP A 116 39.60 0.42 -6.48
N VAL A 117 39.71 1.03 -7.67
CA VAL A 117 40.35 0.60 -8.93
C VAL A 117 39.48 0.11 -10.11
N ILE A 118 39.66 0.88 -11.18
CA ILE A 118 39.12 0.95 -12.54
C ILE A 118 39.44 -0.28 -13.42
N PRO A 119 38.58 -0.64 -14.41
CA PRO A 119 38.70 -1.85 -15.23
C PRO A 119 39.61 -1.68 -16.45
N LYS A 120 40.30 -2.75 -16.87
CA LYS A 120 40.95 -2.85 -18.18
C LYS A 120 40.61 -4.14 -18.92
N TYR A 121 40.22 -3.93 -20.18
CA TYR A 121 39.82 -4.83 -21.25
C TYR A 121 40.76 -6.02 -21.52
N SER A 122 40.19 -7.15 -21.98
CA SER A 122 40.65 -7.80 -23.22
C SER A 122 39.58 -8.76 -23.80
N ASN A 123 39.49 -8.71 -25.13
CA ASN A 123 38.49 -9.36 -26.00
C ASN A 123 38.79 -10.85 -26.23
N SER A 124 37.74 -11.67 -26.40
CA SER A 124 37.65 -12.62 -27.53
C SER A 124 36.24 -13.22 -27.69
N HIS A 125 35.70 -13.10 -28.91
CA HIS A 125 34.57 -13.82 -29.48
C HIS A 125 35.12 -14.84 -30.51
N PRO A 126 34.33 -15.71 -31.18
CA PRO A 126 33.02 -16.31 -30.85
C PRO A 126 32.94 -17.82 -31.23
N LYS A 127 31.86 -18.53 -30.85
CA LYS A 127 31.05 -19.41 -31.74
C LYS A 127 30.08 -20.31 -30.94
N GLY A 128 28.78 -20.23 -31.25
CA GLY A 128 27.86 -21.36 -31.07
C GLY A 128 26.55 -21.15 -30.31
N LYS A 129 25.63 -20.34 -30.88
CA LYS A 129 24.17 -20.52 -30.92
C LYS A 129 23.33 -20.71 -29.62
N ILE A 130 22.37 -19.76 -29.51
CA ILE A 130 21.03 -19.76 -28.88
C ILE A 130 20.95 -19.05 -27.51
N ASN A 131 20.55 -17.78 -27.59
CA ASN A 131 20.04 -16.97 -26.48
C ASN A 131 18.58 -17.35 -26.18
N ILE A 132 18.32 -17.80 -24.96
CA ILE A 132 17.14 -17.36 -24.21
C ILE A 132 17.65 -16.95 -22.83
N ASP A 133 17.51 -15.64 -22.55
CA ASP A 133 17.86 -14.96 -21.33
C ASP A 133 17.34 -15.68 -20.07
N ALA A 134 18.26 -16.27 -19.30
CA ALA A 134 18.02 -16.67 -17.91
C ALA A 134 19.24 -16.37 -17.00
N SER A 135 20.21 -15.59 -17.49
CA SER A 135 21.51 -15.39 -16.81
C SER A 135 21.43 -14.50 -15.57
N TYR A 136 20.31 -13.83 -15.30
CA TYR A 136 20.21 -12.92 -14.14
C TYR A 136 19.65 -13.58 -12.87
N ARG A 137 19.32 -14.88 -12.89
CA ARG A 137 18.67 -15.57 -11.75
C ARG A 137 19.29 -16.93 -11.37
N SER A 138 20.28 -17.42 -12.11
CA SER A 138 20.84 -18.77 -11.91
C SER A 138 21.99 -18.84 -10.90
N CYS A 139 22.62 -17.72 -10.52
CA CYS A 139 23.78 -17.74 -9.61
C CYS A 139 23.48 -18.22 -8.18
N ASP A 140 22.20 -18.21 -7.76
CA ASP A 140 21.80 -18.62 -6.41
C ASP A 140 20.97 -19.93 -6.39
N ILE A 141 20.76 -20.57 -7.55
CA ILE A 141 20.00 -21.82 -7.62
C ILE A 141 20.90 -22.99 -7.20
N LYS A 142 20.53 -23.65 -6.10
CA LYS A 142 21.18 -24.88 -5.60
C LYS A 142 20.44 -26.12 -6.09
N CYS A 143 21.17 -27.04 -6.72
CA CYS A 143 20.69 -28.35 -7.12
C CYS A 143 20.45 -29.24 -5.88
N PHE A 144 19.23 -29.73 -5.67
CA PHE A 144 18.93 -30.61 -4.54
C PHE A 144 19.56 -32.01 -4.65
N ARG A 145 20.04 -32.39 -5.83
CA ARG A 145 20.60 -33.73 -6.08
C ARG A 145 22.09 -33.80 -5.77
N CYS A 146 22.87 -32.84 -6.28
CA CYS A 146 24.33 -32.80 -6.12
C CYS A 146 24.82 -31.63 -5.26
N GLN A 147 23.92 -30.77 -4.78
CA GLN A 147 24.24 -29.54 -4.05
C GLN A 147 25.04 -28.48 -4.84
N GLY A 148 25.28 -28.69 -6.14
CA GLY A 148 25.94 -27.72 -7.02
C GLY A 148 25.07 -26.49 -7.28
N ILE A 149 25.73 -25.37 -7.61
CA ILE A 149 25.08 -24.08 -7.88
C ILE A 149 24.94 -23.90 -9.41
N GLY A 150 23.93 -23.17 -9.85
CA GLY A 150 23.76 -22.78 -11.26
C GLY A 150 22.80 -23.66 -12.07
N HIS A 151 22.24 -24.72 -11.48
CA HIS A 151 21.29 -25.62 -12.16
C HIS A 151 20.30 -26.26 -11.19
N ILE A 152 19.11 -26.59 -11.69
CA ILE A 152 18.10 -27.36 -10.94
C ILE A 152 18.33 -28.87 -11.12
N ALA A 153 17.75 -29.69 -10.24
CA ALA A 153 17.97 -31.14 -10.21
C ALA A 153 17.70 -31.85 -11.56
N PHE A 154 16.76 -31.34 -12.35
CA PHE A 154 16.44 -31.86 -13.68
C PHE A 154 17.58 -31.71 -14.71
N GLN A 155 18.45 -30.73 -14.51
CA GLN A 155 19.58 -30.41 -15.39
C GLN A 155 20.92 -30.94 -14.82
N CYS A 156 20.87 -31.79 -13.78
CA CYS A 156 22.07 -32.29 -13.12
C CYS A 156 22.86 -33.24 -14.04
N PRO A 157 24.15 -32.97 -14.30
CA PRO A 157 24.99 -33.83 -15.15
C PRO A 157 25.33 -35.17 -14.48
N ASN A 158 25.27 -35.24 -13.15
CA ASN A 158 25.26 -36.50 -12.41
C ASN A 158 23.84 -37.08 -12.45
N LYS A 159 23.57 -37.93 -13.45
CA LYS A 159 22.34 -38.73 -13.53
C LYS A 159 22.33 -39.86 -12.50
#